data_AF-R7I1L9-F1
#
_entry.id   AF-R7I1L9-F1
#
_cell.length_a   1.000
_cell.length_b   1.000
_cell.length_c   1.000
_cell.angle_alpha   90.00
_cell.angle_beta   90.00
_cell.angle_gamma   90.00
#
_symmetry.space_group_name_H-M   'P 1'
#
loop_
_entity.id
_entity.type
_entity.pdbx_description
1 polymer ?
#
loop_
_entity_poly.entity_id
_entity_poly.type
_entity_poly.pdbx_seq_one_letter_code
_entity_poly.pdbx_strand_id
1 'polypeptide(L)'
;MILIRGIKGEAYARKIEKGIVDCRDILSALLQPPVTGYEYSNYYEKNLVKALTYFTSEYAGNLHNPQFLYSILIDYYIPHIYLTYFHILNDHSLEWLDKFDDDYKFIALNVKIDRLTQTAIGNEFFGARMSYVDSIGQLSQDETNNFYAACMCSLENLFTDKSDMVLPLQIYNTLSFPLLCREQDEKFTDIENEFRIIAYDCPRIQNGKIKQIPREVTIMGKTGIEYKGILNAGENPVLESNLCLLNNPNKLLSNILMEEQGMVTLDSKFKSINIRDISDDYMYLGGKIDCENYIKKMIKCKLKDIYVNRTICRKHKMSDISDAVFVPGYQKVEY
;
A
#
# COMPACT_ATOMS: atom_id res chain seq x y z
N MET A 1 18.26 -5.04 4.49
CA MET A 1 17.48 -4.51 5.62
C MET A 1 16.56 -5.58 6.13
N ILE A 2 16.61 -5.92 7.41
CA ILE A 2 15.72 -6.94 7.99
C ILE A 2 14.43 -6.28 8.43
N LEU A 3 13.32 -6.80 7.91
CA LEU A 3 11.96 -6.38 8.19
C LEU A 3 11.23 -7.50 8.95
N ILE A 4 10.39 -7.13 9.91
CA ILE A 4 9.59 -8.06 10.73
C ILE A 4 8.15 -7.57 10.74
N ARG A 5 7.18 -8.49 10.67
CA ARG A 5 5.75 -8.14 10.78
C ARG A 5 5.00 -9.17 11.62
N GLY A 6 4.17 -8.68 12.53
CA GLY A 6 3.17 -9.47 13.24
C GLY A 6 1.88 -9.55 12.44
N ILE A 7 1.30 -10.75 12.34
CA ILE A 7 0.07 -11.05 11.60
C ILE A 7 -0.85 -11.87 12.51
N LYS A 8 -2.10 -11.44 12.68
CA LYS A 8 -3.13 -12.25 13.35
C LYS A 8 -3.57 -13.40 12.45
N GLY A 9 -3.46 -14.62 12.96
CA GLY A 9 -3.84 -15.84 12.26
C GLY A 9 -2.70 -16.49 11.48
N GLU A 10 -2.35 -17.72 11.87
CA GLU A 10 -1.23 -18.47 11.30
C GLU A 10 -1.39 -18.72 9.79
N ALA A 11 -2.60 -19.00 9.32
CA ALA A 11 -2.87 -19.26 7.90
C ALA A 11 -2.48 -18.08 7.00
N TYR A 12 -2.61 -16.84 7.49
CA TYR A 12 -2.18 -15.64 6.77
C TYR A 12 -0.66 -15.47 6.80
N ALA A 13 -0.04 -15.70 7.97
CA ALA A 13 1.41 -15.59 8.13
C ALA A 13 2.17 -16.64 7.30
N ARG A 14 1.69 -17.89 7.24
CA ARG A 14 2.30 -18.99 6.47
C ARG A 14 2.37 -18.74 4.96
N LYS A 15 1.55 -17.84 4.41
CA LYS A 15 1.64 -17.45 2.99
C LYS A 15 3.03 -16.93 2.61
N ILE A 16 3.79 -16.40 3.57
CA ILE A 16 5.17 -15.95 3.35
C ILE A 16 6.06 -17.06 2.79
N GLU A 17 5.85 -18.33 3.17
CA GLU A 17 6.64 -19.46 2.66
C GLU A 17 6.49 -19.62 1.15
N LYS A 18 5.35 -19.20 0.59
CA LYS A 18 5.08 -19.15 -0.85
C LYS A 18 5.53 -17.83 -1.49
N GLY A 19 6.26 -16.99 -0.76
CA GLY A 19 6.69 -15.65 -1.19
C GLY A 19 5.56 -14.63 -1.25
N ILE A 20 4.45 -14.86 -0.53
CA ILE A 20 3.24 -14.03 -0.63
C ILE A 20 3.05 -13.21 0.65
N VAL A 21 2.79 -11.91 0.48
CA VAL A 21 2.33 -11.00 1.53
C VAL A 21 1.08 -10.29 1.05
N ASP A 22 0.08 -10.17 1.92
CA ASP A 22 -1.14 -9.42 1.64
C ASP A 22 -1.02 -7.96 2.10
N CYS A 23 -1.42 -7.06 1.20
CA CYS A 23 -1.56 -5.62 1.41
C CYS A 23 -3.05 -5.27 1.49
N ARG A 24 -3.46 -4.48 2.48
CA ARG A 24 -4.87 -4.08 2.68
C ARG A 24 -5.18 -2.83 1.86
N ASP A 25 -6.38 -2.75 1.30
CA ASP A 25 -6.83 -1.55 0.57
C ASP A 25 -6.89 -0.31 1.47
N ILE A 26 -6.48 0.83 0.91
CA ILE A 26 -6.38 2.08 1.66
C ILE A 26 -7.74 2.60 2.11
N LEU A 27 -8.79 2.40 1.30
CA LEU A 27 -10.11 2.96 1.58
C LEU A 27 -10.75 2.34 2.80
N SER A 28 -10.69 1.01 2.94
CA SER A 28 -11.21 0.36 4.15
C SER A 28 -10.46 0.80 5.40
N ALA A 29 -9.15 1.07 5.30
CA ALA A 29 -8.35 1.58 6.43
C ALA A 29 -8.69 3.04 6.78
N LEU A 30 -9.00 3.87 5.78
CA LEU A 30 -9.39 5.26 5.99
C LEU A 30 -10.78 5.40 6.63
N LEU A 31 -11.75 4.61 6.17
CA LEU A 31 -13.14 4.69 6.66
C LEU A 31 -13.37 3.87 7.93
N GLN A 32 -12.59 2.81 8.13
CA GLN A 32 -12.62 1.98 9.33
C GLN A 32 -11.19 1.60 9.76
N PRO A 33 -10.49 2.50 10.47
CA PRO A 33 -9.13 2.25 10.94
C PRO A 33 -9.10 0.96 11.78
N PRO A 34 -8.24 -0.03 11.46
CA PRO A 34 -8.11 -1.22 12.28
C PRO A 34 -7.54 -0.89 13.66
N VAL A 35 -7.98 -1.65 14.66
CA VAL A 35 -7.22 -1.81 15.91
C VAL A 35 -6.05 -2.74 15.63
N THR A 36 -4.83 -2.29 15.92
CA THR A 36 -3.59 -3.04 15.69
C THR A 36 -2.74 -3.08 16.96
N GLY A 37 -1.67 -3.86 16.96
CA GLY A 37 -0.69 -3.90 18.06
C GLY A 37 0.27 -2.70 18.12
N TYR A 38 0.13 -1.70 17.25
CA TYR A 38 0.92 -0.47 17.37
C TYR A 38 0.18 0.51 18.26
N GLU A 39 0.76 0.80 19.41
CA GLU A 39 0.20 1.71 20.41
C GLU A 39 0.29 3.18 19.99
N TYR A 40 1.25 3.49 19.09
CA TYR A 40 1.61 4.86 18.77
C TYR A 40 1.39 5.21 17.28
N SER A 41 1.22 4.22 16.40
CA SER A 41 0.80 4.37 15.01
C SER A 41 -0.71 4.21 14.86
N ASN A 42 -1.43 5.33 14.81
CA ASN A 42 -2.81 5.32 14.35
C ASN A 42 -2.81 4.85 12.88
N TYR A 43 -3.45 3.72 12.59
CA TYR A 43 -3.66 3.17 11.24
C TYR A 43 -4.56 4.03 10.34
N TYR A 44 -5.00 5.16 10.87
CA TYR A 44 -5.68 6.17 10.12
C TYR A 44 -4.64 7.03 9.40
N GLU A 45 -4.62 6.94 8.06
CA GLU A 45 -3.70 7.67 7.19
C GLU A 45 -4.06 9.16 7.09
N LYS A 46 -3.94 9.87 8.22
CA LYS A 46 -4.30 11.29 8.39
C LYS A 46 -3.69 12.18 7.31
N ASN A 47 -2.44 11.91 6.96
CA ASN A 47 -1.72 12.69 5.95
C ASN A 47 -2.32 12.52 4.56
N LEU A 48 -2.76 11.32 4.21
CA LEU A 48 -3.48 11.10 2.97
C LEU A 48 -4.83 11.80 2.99
N VAL A 49 -5.58 11.76 4.10
CA VAL A 49 -6.84 12.50 4.23
C VAL A 49 -6.63 14.00 4.05
N LYS A 50 -5.62 14.57 4.75
CA LYS A 50 -5.24 15.98 4.57
C LYS A 50 -4.95 16.29 3.11
N ALA A 51 -4.10 15.49 2.46
CA ALA A 51 -3.73 15.67 1.06
C ALA A 51 -4.95 15.61 0.12
N LEU A 52 -5.86 14.64 0.32
CA LEU A 52 -7.07 14.50 -0.49
C LEU A 52 -8.03 15.68 -0.28
N THR A 53 -8.26 16.11 0.97
CA THR A 53 -9.17 17.23 1.30
C THR A 53 -8.62 18.61 0.95
N TYR A 54 -7.29 18.76 0.85
CA TYR A 54 -6.67 20.04 0.48
C TYR A 54 -7.17 20.53 -0.88
N PHE A 55 -7.36 19.62 -1.84
CA PHE A 55 -7.81 19.96 -3.19
C PHE A 55 -9.31 20.30 -3.30
N THR A 56 -10.11 20.00 -2.27
CA THR A 56 -11.57 20.28 -2.30
C THR A 56 -11.96 21.60 -1.66
N SER A 57 -10.99 22.37 -1.13
CA SER A 57 -11.25 23.56 -0.30
C SER A 57 -12.06 23.26 0.98
N GLU A 58 -12.35 21.98 1.26
CA GLU A 58 -12.97 21.52 2.50
C GLU A 58 -11.88 21.36 3.55
N TYR A 59 -11.58 22.46 4.25
CA TYR A 59 -10.58 22.53 5.31
C TYR A 59 -10.90 21.69 6.57
N ALA A 60 -11.75 20.67 6.46
CA ALA A 60 -12.23 19.87 7.59
C ALA A 60 -11.42 18.59 7.83
N GLY A 61 -10.49 18.20 6.95
CA GLY A 61 -9.70 16.97 7.11
C GLY A 61 -10.58 15.72 7.28
N ASN A 62 -11.75 15.72 6.64
CA ASN A 62 -12.80 14.72 6.84
C ASN A 62 -13.29 14.18 5.50
N LEU A 63 -13.30 12.85 5.36
CA LEU A 63 -13.80 12.17 4.16
C LEU A 63 -15.33 12.04 4.14
N HIS A 64 -16.04 12.33 5.23
CA HIS A 64 -17.48 12.09 5.37
C HIS A 64 -18.37 13.07 4.61
N ASN A 65 -17.84 14.06 3.88
CA ASN A 65 -18.67 14.78 2.92
C ASN A 65 -19.18 13.77 1.87
N PRO A 66 -20.51 13.58 1.72
CA PRO A 66 -21.04 12.53 0.83
C PRO A 66 -20.60 12.66 -0.62
N GLN A 67 -20.52 13.88 -1.14
CA GLN A 67 -20.16 14.14 -2.54
C GLN A 67 -18.68 13.89 -2.78
N PHE A 68 -17.84 14.27 -1.82
CA PHE A 68 -16.41 14.02 -1.89
C PHE A 68 -16.08 12.53 -1.69
N LEU A 69 -16.73 11.88 -0.73
CA LEU A 69 -16.58 10.44 -0.52
C LEU A 69 -16.99 9.66 -1.76
N TYR A 70 -18.10 10.08 -2.39
CA TYR A 70 -18.53 9.52 -3.67
C TYR A 70 -17.41 9.61 -4.71
N SER A 71 -16.80 10.78 -4.91
CA SER A 71 -15.73 10.94 -5.91
C SER A 71 -14.50 10.09 -5.61
N ILE A 72 -14.18 9.84 -4.34
CA ILE A 72 -13.10 8.94 -3.93
C ILE A 72 -13.45 7.48 -4.24
N LEU A 73 -14.67 7.05 -3.91
CA LEU A 73 -15.08 5.65 -4.04
C LEU A 73 -15.16 5.17 -5.50
N ILE A 74 -15.39 6.10 -6.43
CA ILE A 74 -15.45 5.82 -7.87
C ILE A 74 -14.17 6.26 -8.61
N ASP A 75 -13.14 6.69 -7.90
CA ASP A 75 -11.87 7.11 -8.52
C ASP A 75 -11.15 5.90 -9.15
N TYR A 76 -10.38 6.15 -10.22
CA TYR A 76 -9.67 5.08 -10.92
C TYR A 76 -8.45 4.57 -10.16
N TYR A 77 -7.88 5.34 -9.23
CA TYR A 77 -6.59 5.05 -8.60
C TYR A 77 -6.73 4.78 -7.11
N ILE A 78 -7.41 5.66 -6.37
CA ILE A 78 -7.42 5.64 -4.90
C ILE A 78 -7.99 4.32 -4.34
N PRO A 79 -9.12 3.76 -4.82
CA PRO A 79 -9.64 2.48 -4.33
C PRO A 79 -8.71 1.28 -4.51
N HIS A 80 -7.68 1.45 -5.36
CA HIS A 80 -6.78 0.41 -5.84
C HIS A 80 -5.35 0.61 -5.34
N ILE A 81 -5.19 1.37 -4.26
CA ILE A 81 -3.95 1.47 -3.49
C ILE A 81 -4.05 0.54 -2.29
N TYR A 82 -3.01 -0.25 -2.08
CA TYR A 82 -2.91 -1.22 -1.01
C TYR A 82 -1.65 -0.99 -0.21
N LEU A 83 -1.75 -1.15 1.10
CA LEU A 83 -0.63 -0.93 2.03
C LEU A 83 -0.33 -2.15 2.88
N THR A 84 0.94 -2.30 3.16
CA THR A 84 1.44 -3.13 4.25
C THR A 84 2.64 -2.47 4.90
N TYR A 85 2.89 -2.84 6.14
CA TYR A 85 3.91 -2.24 6.99
C TYR A 85 4.72 -3.35 7.67
N PHE A 86 5.96 -3.02 7.94
CA PHE A 86 6.91 -3.86 8.64
C PHE A 86 7.67 -3.01 9.65
N HIS A 87 8.09 -3.63 10.73
CA HIS A 87 9.09 -3.09 11.62
C HIS A 87 10.49 -3.34 11.05
N ILE A 88 11.30 -2.29 10.98
CA ILE A 88 12.72 -2.39 10.62
C ILE A 88 13.48 -2.81 11.86
N LEU A 89 14.14 -3.97 11.79
CA LEU A 89 14.95 -4.48 12.89
C LEU A 89 15.99 -3.45 13.33
N ASN A 90 15.92 -3.10 14.61
CA ASN A 90 16.83 -2.21 15.32
C ASN A 90 16.96 -2.61 16.80
N ASP A 91 17.73 -1.85 17.58
CA ASP A 91 18.04 -2.20 18.97
C ASP A 91 16.81 -2.13 19.92
N HIS A 92 15.76 -1.40 19.54
CA HIS A 92 14.48 -1.30 20.26
C HIS A 92 13.43 -2.33 19.82
N SER A 93 13.79 -3.29 18.97
CA SER A 93 12.80 -4.24 18.41
C SER A 93 12.18 -5.17 19.45
N LEU A 94 12.83 -5.39 20.59
CA LEU A 94 12.24 -6.16 21.69
C LEU A 94 11.11 -5.39 22.36
N GLU A 95 11.29 -4.08 22.59
CA GLU A 95 10.25 -3.20 23.12
C GLU A 95 9.05 -3.09 22.17
N TRP A 96 9.32 -3.07 20.85
CA TRP A 96 8.28 -3.17 19.83
C TRP A 96 7.52 -4.49 19.91
N LEU A 97 8.23 -5.62 20.06
CA LEU A 97 7.62 -6.95 20.13
C LEU A 97 6.72 -7.09 21.37
N ASP A 98 7.06 -6.45 22.48
CA ASP A 98 6.31 -6.51 23.73
C ASP A 98 4.86 -6.01 23.59
N LYS A 99 4.59 -5.15 22.59
CA LYS A 99 3.26 -4.59 22.29
C LYS A 99 2.29 -5.57 21.62
N PHE A 100 2.76 -6.74 21.19
CA PHE A 100 1.93 -7.75 20.55
C PHE A 100 1.40 -8.79 21.54
N ASP A 101 0.14 -9.16 21.36
CA ASP A 101 -0.49 -10.29 22.04
C ASP A 101 0.11 -11.64 21.58
N ASP A 102 -0.08 -12.70 22.37
CA ASP A 102 0.47 -14.03 22.10
C ASP A 102 -0.18 -14.75 20.89
N ASP A 103 -1.33 -14.25 20.41
CA ASP A 103 -2.05 -14.81 19.25
C ASP A 103 -1.45 -14.40 17.89
N TYR A 104 -0.51 -13.44 17.89
CA TYR A 104 0.19 -13.01 16.68
C TYR A 104 1.23 -14.04 16.24
N LYS A 105 1.34 -14.18 14.91
CA LYS A 105 2.43 -14.91 14.25
C LYS A 105 3.32 -13.95 13.49
N PHE A 106 4.62 -14.23 13.48
CA PHE A 106 5.61 -13.32 12.92
C PHE A 106 6.21 -13.87 11.64
N ILE A 107 6.52 -12.94 10.73
CA ILE A 107 7.29 -13.19 9.53
C ILE A 107 8.49 -12.24 9.50
N ALA A 108 9.56 -12.66 8.85
CA ALA A 108 10.71 -11.81 8.58
C ALA A 108 11.15 -11.91 7.13
N LEU A 109 11.78 -10.85 6.64
CA LEU A 109 12.41 -10.81 5.33
C LEU A 109 13.64 -9.90 5.35
N ASN A 110 14.68 -10.28 4.63
CA ASN A 110 15.85 -9.45 4.38
C ASN A 110 15.72 -8.83 2.98
N VAL A 111 15.31 -7.57 2.93
CA VAL A 111 15.01 -6.89 1.67
C VAL A 111 16.26 -6.34 0.99
N LYS A 112 16.24 -6.43 -0.34
CA LYS A 112 17.15 -5.78 -1.28
C LYS A 112 16.70 -4.33 -1.49
N ILE A 113 17.58 -3.39 -1.22
CA ILE A 113 17.35 -1.96 -1.39
C ILE A 113 18.03 -1.49 -2.67
N ASP A 114 17.31 -0.79 -3.54
CA ASP A 114 17.89 -0.15 -4.71
C ASP A 114 18.85 0.96 -4.28
N ARG A 115 20.04 0.98 -4.89
CA ARG A 115 21.11 1.92 -4.53
C ARG A 115 20.77 3.38 -4.84
N LEU A 116 19.96 3.65 -5.85
CA LEU A 116 19.69 4.99 -6.33
C LEU A 116 18.48 5.56 -5.60
N THR A 117 17.37 4.83 -5.58
CA THR A 117 16.13 5.30 -4.97
C THR A 117 16.08 5.08 -3.46
N GLN A 118 16.95 4.23 -2.90
CA GLN A 118 16.88 3.79 -1.50
C GLN A 118 15.53 3.12 -1.15
N THR A 119 14.89 2.47 -2.13
CA THR A 119 13.61 1.77 -1.96
C THR A 119 13.73 0.29 -2.32
N ALA A 120 12.83 -0.56 -1.79
CA ALA A 120 12.60 -1.91 -2.30
C ALA A 120 11.56 -1.81 -3.42
N ILE A 121 11.82 -2.36 -4.60
CA ILE A 121 10.91 -2.20 -5.74
C ILE A 121 10.60 -3.57 -6.35
N GLY A 122 9.32 -3.91 -6.43
CA GLY A 122 8.83 -5.11 -7.12
C GLY A 122 7.89 -4.76 -8.27
N ASN A 123 7.17 -5.76 -8.77
CA ASN A 123 6.22 -5.56 -9.85
C ASN A 123 4.88 -5.01 -9.32
N GLU A 124 4.51 -3.79 -9.71
CA GLU A 124 3.35 -3.03 -9.22
C GLU A 124 3.37 -2.69 -7.72
N PHE A 125 4.54 -2.69 -7.09
CA PHE A 125 4.71 -2.19 -5.73
C PHE A 125 6.12 -1.66 -5.50
N PHE A 126 6.25 -0.77 -4.52
CA PHE A 126 7.54 -0.45 -3.93
C PHE A 126 7.38 -0.19 -2.43
N GLY A 127 8.48 -0.19 -1.70
CA GLY A 127 8.49 0.13 -0.30
C GLY A 127 9.70 0.94 0.13
N ALA A 128 9.50 1.71 1.18
CA ALA A 128 10.50 2.60 1.72
C ALA A 128 10.38 2.65 3.24
N ARG A 129 11.47 3.08 3.88
CA ARG A 129 11.42 3.51 5.28
C ARG A 129 10.51 4.74 5.39
N MET A 130 9.70 4.77 6.44
CA MET A 130 8.90 5.95 6.77
C MET A 130 9.79 7.15 7.10
N SER A 131 9.46 8.30 6.53
CA SER A 131 10.06 9.57 6.87
C SER A 131 9.19 10.27 7.92
N TYR A 132 9.81 10.70 9.01
CA TYR A 132 9.14 11.46 10.07
C TYR A 132 9.50 12.94 9.93
N VAL A 133 8.47 13.79 9.94
CA VAL A 133 8.60 15.21 9.60
C VAL A 133 7.80 16.08 10.55
N ASP A 134 8.17 17.34 10.71
CA ASP A 134 7.42 18.27 11.57
C ASP A 134 6.07 18.63 10.95
N SER A 135 6.04 18.86 9.64
CA SER A 135 4.80 18.97 8.88
C SER A 135 4.97 18.54 7.43
N ILE A 136 3.97 17.82 6.89
CA ILE A 136 3.94 17.44 5.47
C ILE A 136 3.79 18.65 4.55
N GLY A 137 3.22 19.75 5.05
CA GLY A 137 3.02 20.98 4.27
C GLY A 137 4.31 21.76 4.03
N GLN A 138 5.41 21.41 4.69
CA GLN A 138 6.70 22.10 4.58
C GLN A 138 7.70 21.39 3.64
N LEU A 139 7.36 20.20 3.16
CA LEU A 139 8.25 19.40 2.33
C LEU A 139 8.08 19.76 0.86
N SER A 140 9.19 20.03 0.17
CA SER A 140 9.19 20.20 -1.29
C SER A 140 9.03 18.84 -1.97
N GLN A 141 8.14 18.75 -2.96
CA GLN A 141 8.06 17.56 -3.83
C GLN A 141 9.29 17.41 -4.73
N ASP A 142 10.15 18.43 -4.87
CA ASP A 142 11.41 18.32 -5.62
C ASP A 142 12.39 17.33 -4.99
N GLU A 143 12.24 17.02 -3.70
CA GLU A 143 13.01 16.00 -2.98
C GLU A 143 12.46 14.57 -3.18
N THR A 144 11.33 14.40 -3.90
CA THR A 144 10.66 13.10 -4.10
C THR A 144 11.10 12.33 -5.34
N ASN A 145 12.18 12.76 -6.01
CA ASN A 145 12.73 12.11 -7.20
C ASN A 145 12.95 10.60 -7.03
N ASN A 146 13.30 10.17 -5.81
CA ASN A 146 13.52 8.75 -5.50
C ASN A 146 12.21 7.93 -5.52
N PHE A 147 11.11 8.47 -4.97
CA PHE A 147 9.80 7.81 -5.00
C PHE A 147 9.23 7.83 -6.41
N TYR A 148 9.41 8.93 -7.14
CA TYR A 148 9.03 9.00 -8.55
C TYR A 148 9.72 7.92 -9.37
N ALA A 149 11.05 7.79 -9.24
CA ALA A 149 11.82 6.74 -9.91
C ALA A 149 11.38 5.34 -9.47
N ALA A 150 11.11 5.12 -8.18
CA ALA A 150 10.61 3.85 -7.66
C ALA A 150 9.22 3.48 -8.22
N CYS A 151 8.29 4.44 -8.25
CA CYS A 151 6.97 4.31 -8.86
C CYS A 151 7.09 3.94 -10.33
N MET A 152 7.89 4.70 -11.10
CA MET A 152 8.11 4.48 -12.53
C MET A 152 8.58 3.05 -12.77
N CYS A 153 9.60 2.65 -12.03
CA CYS A 153 10.18 1.32 -12.03
C CYS A 153 9.14 0.22 -11.71
N SER A 154 8.25 0.45 -10.75
CA SER A 154 7.24 -0.54 -10.36
C SER A 154 6.12 -0.71 -11.41
N LEU A 155 5.90 0.30 -12.26
CA LEU A 155 4.79 0.34 -13.22
C LEU A 155 5.23 0.17 -14.68
N GLU A 156 6.52 0.32 -14.99
CA GLU A 156 7.01 0.41 -16.38
C GLU A 156 6.56 -0.75 -17.25
N ASN A 157 6.54 -1.97 -16.71
CA ASN A 157 6.24 -3.18 -17.47
C ASN A 157 4.75 -3.33 -17.83
N LEU A 158 3.91 -2.48 -17.28
CA LEU A 158 2.47 -2.46 -17.51
C LEU A 158 2.08 -1.68 -18.76
N PHE A 159 2.98 -0.82 -19.24
CA PHE A 159 2.74 0.09 -20.35
C PHE A 159 3.65 -0.24 -21.52
N THR A 160 3.03 -0.56 -22.66
CA THR A 160 3.72 -0.72 -23.95
C THR A 160 4.25 0.62 -24.44
N ASP A 161 3.39 1.65 -24.45
CA ASP A 161 3.79 3.03 -24.69
C ASP A 161 4.11 3.72 -23.37
N LYS A 162 5.33 4.25 -23.24
CA LYS A 162 5.78 4.88 -22.00
C LYS A 162 5.14 6.24 -21.77
N SER A 163 4.59 6.91 -22.81
CA SER A 163 3.84 8.15 -22.60
C SER A 163 2.55 7.93 -21.81
N ASP A 164 1.92 6.77 -21.96
CA ASP A 164 0.68 6.43 -21.26
C ASP A 164 0.88 6.24 -19.74
N MET A 165 2.13 6.03 -19.32
CA MET A 165 2.50 5.88 -17.90
C MET A 165 2.55 7.22 -17.16
N VAL A 166 2.70 8.35 -17.86
CA VAL A 166 3.00 9.66 -17.24
C VAL A 166 1.94 10.06 -16.21
N LEU A 167 0.66 9.98 -16.56
CA LEU A 167 -0.43 10.36 -15.68
C LEU A 167 -0.54 9.42 -14.46
N PRO A 168 -0.61 8.09 -14.62
CA PRO A 168 -0.55 7.15 -13.49
C PRO A 168 0.64 7.38 -12.56
N LEU A 169 1.82 7.61 -13.13
CA LEU A 169 3.05 7.84 -12.38
C LEU A 169 2.97 9.12 -11.54
N GLN A 170 2.48 10.22 -12.09
CA GLN A 170 2.27 11.47 -11.36
C GLN A 170 1.28 11.28 -10.20
N ILE A 171 0.15 10.61 -10.46
CA ILE A 171 -0.88 10.36 -9.44
C ILE A 171 -0.31 9.51 -8.31
N TYR A 172 0.34 8.38 -8.62
CA TYR A 172 0.89 7.50 -7.59
C TYR A 172 2.06 8.12 -6.84
N ASN A 173 2.91 8.92 -7.50
CA ASN A 173 3.95 9.66 -6.80
C ASN A 173 3.33 10.62 -5.77
N THR A 174 2.35 11.42 -6.20
CA THR A 174 1.63 12.37 -5.33
C THR A 174 0.94 11.68 -4.16
N LEU A 175 0.33 10.51 -4.37
CA LEU A 175 -0.35 9.74 -3.31
C LEU A 175 0.62 8.95 -2.43
N SER A 176 1.77 8.52 -2.95
CA SER A 176 2.78 7.80 -2.18
C SER A 176 3.44 8.67 -1.11
N PHE A 177 3.59 9.96 -1.40
CA PHE A 177 4.21 10.92 -0.50
C PHE A 177 3.52 11.00 0.89
N PRO A 178 2.22 11.33 1.01
CA PRO A 178 1.54 11.33 2.30
C PRO A 178 1.42 9.94 2.94
N LEU A 179 1.67 8.87 2.17
CA LEU A 179 1.68 7.49 2.65
C LEU A 179 3.05 7.03 3.15
N LEU A 180 4.14 7.72 2.79
CA LEU A 180 5.51 7.42 3.22
C LEU A 180 6.09 8.48 4.17
N CYS A 181 5.35 9.57 4.41
CA CYS A 181 5.70 10.62 5.34
C CYS A 181 4.69 10.68 6.48
N ARG A 182 5.18 10.80 7.71
CA ARG A 182 4.35 10.96 8.91
C ARG A 182 4.74 12.21 9.68
N GLU A 183 3.74 13.03 10.02
CA GLU A 183 3.96 14.16 10.91
C GLU A 183 4.21 13.62 12.33
N GLN A 184 5.27 14.10 12.98
CA GLN A 184 5.53 13.79 14.37
C GLN A 184 4.46 14.46 15.24
N ASP A 185 3.85 13.68 16.12
CA ASP A 185 2.94 14.17 17.15
C ASP A 185 3.43 13.71 18.53
N GLU A 186 2.70 14.08 19.59
CA GLU A 186 3.07 13.74 20.98
C GLU A 186 3.16 12.23 21.24
N LYS A 187 2.63 11.39 20.35
CA LYS A 187 2.70 9.94 20.44
C LYS A 187 3.86 9.35 19.65
N PHE A 188 4.56 10.12 18.80
CA PHE A 188 5.66 9.60 18.01
C PHE A 188 6.78 9.01 18.90
N THR A 189 7.31 7.86 18.48
CA THR A 189 8.42 7.17 19.15
C THR A 189 9.30 6.47 18.12
N ASP A 190 10.62 6.55 18.32
CA ASP A 190 11.62 5.87 17.49
C ASP A 190 11.53 4.34 17.55
N ILE A 191 10.78 3.79 18.51
CA ILE A 191 10.46 2.37 18.58
C ILE A 191 9.70 1.94 17.32
N GLU A 192 8.80 2.77 16.80
CA GLU A 192 8.04 2.51 15.57
C GLU A 192 8.90 2.86 14.34
N ASN A 193 9.90 2.03 14.06
CA ASN A 193 10.75 2.18 12.89
C ASN A 193 10.11 1.47 11.68
N GLU A 194 9.14 2.13 11.05
CA GLU A 194 8.27 1.51 10.06
C GLU A 194 8.89 1.51 8.64
N PHE A 195 8.75 0.37 7.94
CA PHE A 195 8.94 0.24 6.51
C PHE A 195 7.59 -0.06 5.87
N ARG A 196 7.15 0.79 4.95
CA ARG A 196 5.88 0.60 4.24
C ARG A 196 6.12 0.08 2.85
N ILE A 197 5.26 -0.83 2.41
CA ILE A 197 5.14 -1.24 1.02
C ILE A 197 3.77 -0.78 0.51
N ILE A 198 3.80 -0.06 -0.60
CA ILE A 198 2.63 0.40 -1.34
C ILE A 198 2.53 -0.43 -2.62
N ALA A 199 1.39 -1.07 -2.80
CA ALA A 199 1.04 -1.83 -3.99
C ALA A 199 -0.14 -1.19 -4.72
N TYR A 200 -0.18 -1.38 -6.03
CA TYR A 200 -1.13 -0.71 -6.91
C TYR A 200 -1.81 -1.70 -7.85
N ASP A 201 -3.11 -1.58 -8.08
CA ASP A 201 -3.72 -2.06 -9.32
C ASP A 201 -3.86 -0.86 -10.27
N CYS A 202 -2.94 -0.76 -11.23
CA CYS A 202 -2.87 0.40 -12.09
C CYS A 202 -3.89 0.33 -13.24
N PRO A 203 -4.69 1.41 -13.47
CA PRO A 203 -5.63 1.45 -14.59
C PRO A 203 -4.96 1.20 -15.94
N ARG A 204 -5.72 0.66 -16.89
CA ARG A 204 -5.26 0.39 -18.26
C ARG A 204 -6.10 1.14 -19.26
N ILE A 205 -5.46 1.67 -20.30
CA ILE A 205 -6.17 2.20 -21.47
C ILE A 205 -6.55 1.01 -22.36
N GLN A 206 -7.85 0.82 -22.57
CA GLN A 206 -8.38 -0.16 -23.52
C GLN A 206 -9.37 0.53 -24.45
N ASN A 207 -9.10 0.50 -25.75
CA ASN A 207 -9.93 1.15 -26.78
C ASN A 207 -10.16 2.66 -26.50
N GLY A 208 -9.12 3.38 -26.07
CA GLY A 208 -9.20 4.80 -25.76
C GLY A 208 -9.94 5.17 -24.48
N LYS A 209 -10.35 4.19 -23.66
CA LYS A 209 -10.98 4.40 -22.35
C LYS A 209 -10.10 3.84 -21.24
N ILE A 210 -10.01 4.59 -20.14
CA ILE A 210 -9.39 4.09 -18.91
C ILE A 210 -10.33 3.02 -18.34
N LYS A 211 -9.77 1.87 -17.98
CA LYS A 211 -10.46 0.81 -17.27
C LYS A 211 -9.71 0.46 -16.00
N GLN A 212 -10.48 0.09 -14.99
CA GLN A 212 -9.99 -0.38 -13.71
C GLN A 212 -10.74 -1.67 -13.32
N ILE A 213 -10.10 -2.50 -12.50
CA ILE A 213 -10.66 -3.73 -11.98
C ILE A 213 -11.87 -3.40 -11.10
N PRO A 214 -13.05 -3.98 -11.35
CA PRO A 214 -14.21 -3.81 -10.47
C PRO A 214 -13.92 -4.24 -9.04
N ARG A 215 -14.35 -3.46 -8.05
CA ARG A 215 -14.19 -3.76 -6.62
C ARG A 215 -15.52 -4.19 -6.03
N GLU A 216 -15.70 -5.48 -5.77
CA GLU A 216 -16.79 -5.95 -4.93
C GLU A 216 -16.76 -5.23 -3.58
N VAL A 217 -17.92 -4.88 -3.04
CA VAL A 217 -17.99 -4.10 -1.81
C VAL A 217 -19.19 -4.50 -0.96
N THR A 218 -18.98 -4.46 0.35
CA THR A 218 -20.03 -4.35 1.36
C THR A 218 -19.84 -3.02 2.08
N ILE A 219 -20.80 -2.12 1.93
CA ILE A 219 -20.85 -0.82 2.61
C ILE A 219 -21.76 -0.97 3.82
N MET A 220 -21.27 -0.63 5.01
CA MET A 220 -22.08 -0.56 6.23
C MET A 220 -22.32 0.89 6.59
N GLY A 221 -23.58 1.31 6.58
CA GLY A 221 -23.99 2.66 6.97
C GLY A 221 -24.06 2.85 8.48
N LYS A 222 -24.03 4.10 8.94
CA LYS A 222 -24.23 4.46 10.36
C LYS A 222 -25.56 3.98 10.92
N THR A 223 -26.56 3.78 10.06
CA THR A 223 -27.88 3.24 10.43
C THR A 223 -27.86 1.73 10.70
N GLY A 224 -26.74 1.05 10.43
CA GLY A 224 -26.60 -0.40 10.50
C GLY A 224 -27.13 -1.14 9.27
N ILE A 225 -27.55 -0.41 8.22
CA ILE A 225 -27.94 -1.00 6.94
C ILE A 225 -26.70 -1.41 6.16
N GLU A 226 -26.74 -2.62 5.61
CA GLU A 226 -25.70 -3.17 4.76
C GLU A 226 -26.09 -3.02 3.28
N TYR A 227 -25.15 -2.58 2.45
CA TYR A 227 -25.31 -2.45 1.01
C TYR A 227 -24.22 -3.24 0.29
N LYS A 228 -24.61 -4.17 -0.58
CA LYS A 228 -23.69 -5.03 -1.34
C LYS A 228 -23.73 -4.71 -2.83
N GLY A 229 -22.56 -4.73 -3.47
CA GLY A 229 -22.49 -4.47 -4.90
C GLY A 229 -21.06 -4.45 -5.42
N ILE A 230 -20.89 -3.80 -6.57
CA ILE A 230 -19.61 -3.67 -7.26
C ILE A 230 -19.36 -2.19 -7.53
N LEU A 231 -18.23 -1.67 -7.05
CA LEU A 231 -17.72 -0.35 -7.41
C LEU A 231 -16.97 -0.46 -8.73
N ASN A 232 -17.46 0.25 -9.73
CA ASN A 232 -16.77 0.48 -11.00
C ASN A 232 -16.29 1.92 -11.04
N ALA A 233 -15.01 2.12 -11.36
CA ALA A 233 -14.46 3.45 -11.45
C ALA A 233 -15.18 4.28 -12.54
N GLY A 234 -15.49 5.54 -12.22
CA GLY A 234 -16.19 6.47 -13.09
C GLY A 234 -17.71 6.27 -13.23
N GLU A 235 -18.31 5.32 -12.51
CA GLU A 235 -19.76 5.03 -12.59
C GLU A 235 -20.45 5.30 -11.24
N ASN A 236 -21.77 5.53 -11.26
CA ASN A 236 -22.59 5.54 -10.03
C ASN A 236 -23.26 4.17 -9.86
N PRO A 237 -22.60 3.21 -9.17
CA PRO A 237 -23.11 1.85 -9.13
C PRO A 237 -24.39 1.75 -8.31
N VAL A 238 -25.20 0.74 -8.63
CA VAL A 238 -26.35 0.33 -7.85
C VAL A 238 -25.92 -0.78 -6.89
N LEU A 239 -26.21 -0.60 -5.60
CA LEU A 239 -25.97 -1.56 -4.55
C LEU A 239 -27.30 -2.06 -3.96
N GLU A 240 -27.32 -3.32 -3.57
CA GLU A 240 -28.46 -3.98 -2.96
C GLU A 240 -28.41 -3.82 -1.43
N SER A 241 -29.46 -3.24 -0.86
CA SER A 241 -29.66 -3.09 0.58
C SER A 241 -30.21 -4.36 1.21
N ASN A 242 -29.72 -4.72 2.39
CA ASN A 242 -30.27 -5.81 3.21
C ASN A 242 -31.58 -5.43 3.95
N LEU A 243 -32.10 -4.22 3.79
CA LEU A 243 -33.28 -3.75 4.50
C LEU A 243 -34.56 -4.41 3.93
N CYS A 244 -35.03 -5.46 4.59
CA CYS A 244 -36.18 -6.29 4.17
C CYS A 244 -37.52 -5.55 4.04
N LEU A 245 -37.63 -4.31 4.53
CA LEU A 245 -38.86 -3.51 4.49
C LEU A 245 -38.99 -2.66 3.21
N LEU A 246 -37.96 -2.63 2.36
CA LEU A 246 -37.98 -1.85 1.12
C LEU A 246 -38.66 -2.63 -0.01
N ASN A 247 -39.60 -1.98 -0.71
CA ASN A 247 -40.18 -2.53 -1.95
C ASN A 247 -39.15 -2.65 -3.08
N ASN A 248 -38.06 -1.87 -3.03
CA ASN A 248 -36.91 -1.99 -3.92
C ASN A 248 -35.61 -1.87 -3.09
N PRO A 249 -34.82 -2.95 -2.96
CA PRO A 249 -33.59 -2.92 -2.19
C PRO A 249 -32.45 -2.19 -2.91
N ASN A 250 -32.57 -1.92 -4.21
CA ASN A 250 -31.52 -1.32 -5.02
C ASN A 250 -31.42 0.19 -4.81
N LYS A 251 -30.23 0.67 -4.45
CA LYS A 251 -29.92 2.09 -4.29
C LYS A 251 -28.63 2.48 -5.02
N LEU A 252 -28.63 3.68 -5.61
CA LEU A 252 -27.41 4.27 -6.15
C LEU A 252 -26.43 4.61 -5.01
N LEU A 253 -25.13 4.45 -5.27
CA LEU A 253 -24.07 4.80 -4.32
C LEU A 253 -24.20 6.23 -3.82
N SER A 254 -24.44 7.20 -4.72
CA SER A 254 -24.63 8.60 -4.35
C SER A 254 -25.76 8.78 -3.33
N ASN A 255 -26.86 8.05 -3.48
CA ASN A 255 -28.01 8.16 -2.58
C ASN A 255 -27.70 7.53 -1.23
N ILE A 256 -27.02 6.38 -1.21
CA ILE A 256 -26.57 5.73 0.02
C ILE A 256 -25.69 6.69 0.83
N LEU A 257 -24.70 7.32 0.18
CA LEU A 257 -23.80 8.25 0.86
C LEU A 257 -24.53 9.50 1.39
N MET A 258 -25.53 10.01 0.66
CA MET A 258 -26.34 11.13 1.15
C MET A 258 -27.20 10.75 2.36
N GLU A 259 -27.88 9.59 2.29
CA GLU A 259 -28.74 9.08 3.37
C GLU A 259 -27.95 8.75 4.64
N GLU A 260 -26.80 8.09 4.48
CA GLU A 260 -25.88 7.78 5.58
C GLU A 260 -25.00 8.97 5.98
N GLN A 261 -25.14 10.12 5.32
CA GLN A 261 -24.37 11.35 5.55
C GLN A 261 -22.84 11.12 5.49
N GLY A 262 -22.41 10.27 4.57
CA GLY A 262 -21.01 9.87 4.35
C GLY A 262 -20.40 9.07 5.51
N MET A 263 -21.18 8.74 6.53
CA MET A 263 -20.76 7.93 7.68
C MET A 263 -20.93 6.45 7.33
N VAL A 264 -20.02 5.95 6.49
CA VAL A 264 -20.01 4.57 6.03
C VAL A 264 -18.66 3.91 6.29
N THR A 265 -18.68 2.59 6.41
CA THR A 265 -17.47 1.75 6.45
C THR A 265 -17.50 0.74 5.30
N LEU A 266 -16.35 0.19 4.94
CA LEU A 266 -16.20 -0.77 3.86
C LEU A 266 -15.56 -2.06 4.35
N ASP A 267 -15.97 -3.18 3.78
CA ASP A 267 -15.20 -4.41 3.89
C ASP A 267 -13.78 -4.23 3.34
N SER A 268 -12.82 -4.86 4.02
CA SER A 268 -11.42 -4.83 3.62
C SER A 268 -11.18 -5.74 2.43
N LYS A 269 -10.47 -5.23 1.42
CA LYS A 269 -9.93 -5.99 0.31
C LYS A 269 -8.42 -6.10 0.45
N PHE A 270 -7.87 -7.17 -0.10
CA PHE A 270 -6.45 -7.45 -0.03
C PHE A 270 -5.88 -7.71 -1.42
N LYS A 271 -4.73 -7.11 -1.72
CA LYS A 271 -3.88 -7.45 -2.86
C LYS A 271 -2.69 -8.25 -2.36
N SER A 272 -2.49 -9.44 -2.92
CA SER A 272 -1.29 -10.22 -2.66
C SER A 272 -0.13 -9.72 -3.53
N ILE A 273 1.04 -9.53 -2.93
CA ILE A 273 2.30 -9.24 -3.62
C ILE A 273 3.26 -10.42 -3.52
N ASN A 274 4.15 -10.55 -4.50
CA ASN A 274 5.23 -11.53 -4.49
C ASN A 274 6.51 -10.89 -3.94
N ILE A 275 6.84 -11.17 -2.68
CA ILE A 275 8.03 -10.57 -2.05
C ILE A 275 9.35 -11.14 -2.56
N ARG A 276 9.32 -12.18 -3.40
CA ARG A 276 10.51 -12.67 -4.12
C ARG A 276 11.14 -11.60 -5.01
N ASP A 277 10.33 -10.64 -5.45
CA ASP A 277 10.84 -9.51 -6.24
C ASP A 277 11.84 -8.66 -5.44
N ILE A 278 11.72 -8.64 -4.10
CA ILE A 278 12.53 -7.78 -3.22
C ILE A 278 13.36 -8.54 -2.19
N SER A 279 13.22 -9.86 -2.06
CA SER A 279 13.94 -10.66 -1.07
C SER A 279 14.04 -12.13 -1.50
N ASP A 280 15.23 -12.73 -1.32
CA ASP A 280 15.42 -14.19 -1.45
C ASP A 280 15.41 -14.89 -0.07
N ASP A 281 15.42 -14.11 1.01
CA ASP A 281 15.56 -14.57 2.38
C ASP A 281 14.37 -14.03 3.19
N TYR A 282 13.29 -14.81 3.15
CA TYR A 282 12.05 -14.54 3.86
C TYR A 282 11.57 -15.81 4.54
N MET A 283 10.97 -15.68 5.71
CA MET A 283 10.56 -16.83 6.50
C MET A 283 9.41 -16.53 7.45
N TYR A 284 8.67 -17.59 7.74
CA TYR A 284 7.77 -17.65 8.87
C TYR A 284 8.58 -17.89 10.15
N LEU A 285 8.42 -17.02 11.15
CA LEU A 285 9.17 -17.11 12.40
C LEU A 285 8.45 -17.95 13.46
N GLY A 286 7.11 -17.93 13.50
CA GLY A 286 6.35 -18.57 14.57
C GLY A 286 5.70 -17.56 15.51
N GLY A 287 5.67 -17.89 16.80
CA GLY A 287 5.07 -17.04 17.83
C GLY A 287 6.00 -15.94 18.34
N LYS A 288 5.56 -15.23 19.38
CA LYS A 288 6.32 -14.13 20.02
C LYS A 288 7.70 -14.58 20.50
N ILE A 289 7.80 -15.74 21.16
CA ILE A 289 9.07 -16.29 21.67
C ILE A 289 10.06 -16.59 20.52
N ASP A 290 9.59 -17.16 19.41
CA ASP A 290 10.43 -17.46 18.25
C ASP A 290 10.94 -16.16 17.60
N CYS A 291 10.06 -15.16 17.49
CA CYS A 291 10.41 -13.82 17.01
C CYS A 291 11.44 -13.13 17.91
N GLU A 292 11.27 -13.23 19.23
CA GLU A 292 12.19 -12.68 20.22
C GLU A 292 13.60 -13.28 20.07
N ASN A 293 13.67 -14.61 19.93
CA ASN A 293 14.93 -15.33 19.70
C ASN A 293 15.59 -14.92 18.38
N TYR A 294 14.79 -14.75 17.33
CA TYR A 294 15.26 -14.24 16.04
C TYR A 294 15.83 -12.82 16.15
N ILE A 295 15.11 -11.89 16.79
CA ILE A 295 15.56 -10.51 17.03
C ILE A 295 16.88 -10.50 17.79
N LYS A 296 16.97 -11.22 18.91
CA LYS A 296 18.19 -11.32 19.73
C LYS A 296 19.39 -11.84 18.92
N LYS A 297 19.17 -12.82 18.05
CA LYS A 297 20.20 -13.35 17.15
C LYS A 297 20.64 -12.31 16.13
N MET A 298 19.70 -11.65 15.47
CA MET A 298 20.01 -10.73 14.36
C MET A 298 20.60 -9.39 14.83
N ILE A 299 20.27 -8.92 16.02
CA ILE A 299 20.94 -7.75 16.64
C ILE A 299 22.42 -8.09 16.92
N LYS A 300 22.70 -9.27 17.49
CA LYS A 300 24.08 -9.73 17.74
C LYS A 300 24.86 -9.96 16.45
N CYS A 301 24.20 -10.47 15.42
CA CYS A 301 24.80 -10.79 14.13
C CYS A 301 24.30 -9.82 13.04
N LYS A 302 24.47 -8.51 13.25
CA LYS A 302 23.93 -7.46 12.36
C LYS A 302 24.42 -7.67 10.93
N LEU A 303 23.51 -8.15 10.07
CA LEU A 303 23.77 -8.31 8.64
C LEU A 303 23.87 -6.93 7.99
N LYS A 304 24.78 -6.79 7.02
CA LYS A 304 24.84 -5.57 6.20
C LYS A 304 23.61 -5.51 5.30
N ASP A 305 23.12 -4.30 5.06
CA ASP A 305 22.06 -4.08 4.09
C ASP A 305 22.48 -4.52 2.70
N ILE A 306 21.56 -5.23 2.03
CA ILE A 306 21.75 -5.72 0.67
C ILE A 306 21.35 -4.60 -0.27
N TYR A 307 22.33 -4.00 -0.93
CA TYR A 307 22.12 -2.95 -1.90
C TYR A 307 22.33 -3.46 -3.33
N VAL A 308 21.29 -3.36 -4.15
CA VAL A 308 21.29 -3.83 -5.54
C VAL A 308 21.29 -2.65 -6.51
N ASN A 309 21.92 -2.85 -7.67
CA ASN A 309 21.69 -1.98 -8.83
C ASN A 309 20.52 -2.57 -9.60
N ARG A 310 19.54 -1.75 -9.96
CA ARG A 310 18.42 -2.21 -10.79
C ARG A 310 18.90 -2.69 -12.17
N THR A 311 18.22 -3.72 -12.66
CA THR A 311 18.30 -4.19 -14.05
C THR A 311 16.91 -4.06 -14.67
N ILE A 312 16.79 -3.33 -15.78
CA ILE A 312 15.52 -3.22 -16.52
C ILE A 312 15.42 -4.41 -17.46
N CYS A 313 14.28 -5.10 -17.45
CA CYS A 313 14.01 -6.17 -18.40
C CYS A 313 13.73 -5.55 -19.79
N ARG A 314 14.66 -5.69 -20.72
CA ARG A 314 14.44 -5.33 -22.13
C ARG A 314 14.09 -6.55 -22.95
N LYS A 315 12.92 -6.52 -23.58
CA LYS A 315 12.54 -7.48 -24.62
C LYS A 315 13.07 -6.98 -25.97
N HIS A 316 13.91 -7.77 -26.62
CA HIS A 316 14.38 -7.52 -27.97
C HIS A 316 13.63 -8.45 -28.94
N LYS A 317 13.26 -7.96 -30.13
CA LYS A 317 12.79 -8.87 -31.18
C LYS A 317 13.98 -9.68 -31.68
N MET A 318 13.83 -10.99 -31.76
CA MET A 318 14.88 -11.90 -32.27
C MET A 318 15.37 -11.52 -33.67
N SER A 319 14.51 -10.90 -34.50
CA SER A 319 14.86 -10.39 -35.82
C SER A 319 15.87 -9.24 -35.83
N ASP A 320 15.98 -8.51 -34.72
CA ASP A 320 16.75 -7.26 -34.67
C ASP A 320 18.20 -7.52 -34.26
N ILE A 321 18.55 -8.77 -33.89
CA ILE A 321 19.88 -9.13 -33.39
C ILE A 321 20.24 -10.55 -33.88
N SER A 322 20.84 -10.63 -35.07
CA SER A 322 21.10 -11.91 -35.77
C SER A 322 22.11 -12.83 -35.06
N ASP A 323 22.96 -12.30 -34.17
CA ASP A 323 24.11 -13.03 -33.61
C ASP A 323 24.36 -12.80 -32.10
N ALA A 324 23.32 -12.53 -31.31
CA ALA A 324 23.49 -12.34 -29.86
C ALA A 324 23.23 -13.62 -29.05
N VAL A 325 24.19 -13.95 -28.18
CA VAL A 325 23.99 -14.88 -27.06
C VAL A 325 23.41 -14.09 -25.90
N PHE A 326 22.16 -14.36 -25.53
CA PHE A 326 21.51 -13.73 -24.38
C PHE A 326 21.97 -14.41 -23.09
N VAL A 327 22.85 -13.72 -22.37
CA VAL A 327 23.18 -14.00 -20.96
C VAL A 327 22.52 -12.93 -20.08
N PRO A 328 22.18 -13.23 -18.82
CA PRO A 328 21.74 -12.21 -17.87
C PRO A 328 22.78 -11.08 -17.82
N GLY A 329 22.40 -9.91 -18.32
CA GLY A 329 23.28 -8.75 -18.49
C GLY A 329 22.78 -7.56 -17.68
N TYR A 330 23.72 -6.86 -17.04
CA TYR A 330 23.47 -5.61 -16.35
C TYR A 330 23.70 -4.43 -17.31
N GLN A 331 22.80 -3.46 -17.32
CA GLN A 331 23.06 -2.15 -17.91
C GLN A 331 22.75 -1.08 -16.86
N LYS A 332 23.70 -0.18 -16.65
CA LYS A 332 23.54 0.97 -15.75
C LYS A 332 22.43 1.86 -16.31
N VAL A 333 21.40 2.10 -15.52
CA VAL A 333 20.35 3.07 -15.85
C VAL A 333 20.87 4.44 -15.41
N GLU A 334 21.02 5.36 -16.36
CA GLU A 334 21.14 6.79 -16.08
C GLU A 334 19.73 7.38 -16.18
N TYR A 335 19.30 8.10 -15.14
CA TYR A 335 17.97 8.70 -15.04
C TYR A 335 17.89 10.02 -15.79
#